data_AF-A0AAV6WGM4-F1
#
_entry.id   AF-A0AAV6WGM4-F1
#
_cell.length_a   1.000
_cell.length_b   1.000
_cell.length_c   1.000
_cell.angle_alpha   90.00
_cell.angle_beta   90.00
_cell.angle_gamma   90.00
#
_symmetry.space_group_name_H-M   'P 1'
#
loop_
_entity.id
_entity.type
_entity.pdbx_description
1 polymer ?
#
loop_
_entity_poly.entity_id
_entity_poly.type
_entity_poly.pdbx_seq_one_letter_code
_entity_poly.pdbx_strand_id
1 'polypeptide(L)'
;MFKANAIYIHNFNKKDKSYKLKLNKFGDITSNELRTMYSRSRIKHHRMLQGGVGENGTFMYKNVHSVPSSIYWREKGAVTDVKDQGQDCGCDGGLMEPTFKYITNKGGITTEKNYPYTGVEGKCDAKMGERVEWGEKGYIRMQRRIKAKEGLCSISMEDSCPVKKSSFIPKDEL
;
A
#
# COMPACT_ATOMS: atom_id res chain seq x y z
N MET A 1 15.94 18.27 13.91
CA MET A 1 15.38 18.00 12.57
C MET A 1 14.08 18.76 12.35
N PHE A 2 13.16 18.80 13.33
CA PHE A 2 11.90 19.55 13.31
C PHE A 2 11.88 20.84 12.47
N LYS A 3 12.76 21.79 12.83
CA LYS A 3 12.78 23.14 12.27
C LYS A 3 13.00 23.13 10.75
N ALA A 4 13.87 22.25 10.27
CA ALA A 4 14.14 22.12 8.83
C ALA A 4 12.89 21.62 8.08
N ASN A 5 12.24 20.58 8.61
CA ASN A 5 11.00 20.04 8.03
C ASN A 5 9.85 21.04 8.08
N ALA A 6 9.69 21.77 9.19
CA ALA A 6 8.67 22.82 9.33
C ALA A 6 8.88 23.97 8.32
N ILE A 7 10.11 24.43 8.15
CA ILE A 7 10.46 25.45 7.14
C ILE A 7 10.20 24.93 5.73
N TYR A 8 10.57 23.68 5.44
CA TYR A 8 10.31 23.04 4.14
C TYR A 8 8.81 23.02 3.82
N ILE A 9 7.98 22.56 4.77
CA ILE A 9 6.52 22.53 4.63
C ILE A 9 5.96 23.93 4.36
N HIS A 10 6.38 24.92 5.16
CA HIS A 10 5.93 26.30 5.02
C HIS A 10 6.25 26.86 3.62
N ASN A 11 7.49 26.68 3.16
CA ASN A 11 7.93 27.16 1.85
C ASN A 11 7.30 26.40 0.69
N PHE A 12 7.07 25.09 0.83
CA PHE A 12 6.38 24.30 -0.18
C PHE A 12 4.92 24.75 -0.34
N ASN A 13 4.22 24.98 0.77
CA ASN A 13 2.79 25.32 0.75
C ASN A 13 2.48 26.71 0.16
N LYS A 14 3.49 27.59 0.06
CA LYS A 14 3.39 28.86 -0.69
C LYS A 14 3.36 28.68 -2.20
N LYS A 15 3.82 27.54 -2.72
CA LYS A 15 3.81 27.24 -4.16
C LYS A 15 2.39 26.90 -4.61
N ASP A 16 2.10 27.20 -5.87
CA ASP A 16 0.88 26.75 -6.53
C ASP A 16 1.03 25.27 -6.93
N LYS A 17 0.55 24.40 -6.04
CA LYS A 17 0.57 22.94 -6.18
C LYS A 17 -0.79 22.40 -5.77
N SER A 18 -1.21 21.34 -6.47
CA SER A 18 -2.48 20.64 -6.25
C SER A 18 -2.56 19.88 -4.92
N TYR A 19 -1.49 19.85 -4.13
CA TYR A 19 -1.43 19.24 -2.82
C TYR A 19 -0.64 20.11 -1.84
N LYS A 20 -0.90 19.91 -0.56
CA LYS A 20 -0.25 20.59 0.55
C LYS A 20 0.43 19.58 1.46
N LEU A 21 1.48 20.03 2.13
CA LEU A 21 2.17 19.26 3.16
C LEU A 21 1.65 19.70 4.54
N LYS A 22 1.62 18.77 5.48
CA LYS A 22 1.24 19.03 6.87
C LYS A 22 2.31 18.45 7.78
N LEU A 23 2.61 19.16 8.87
CA LEU A 23 3.43 18.64 9.95
C LEU A 23 2.66 17.50 10.65
N ASN A 24 3.32 16.36 10.82
CA ASN A 24 2.75 15.15 11.42
C ASN A 24 3.78 14.51 12.38
N LYS A 25 3.48 13.33 12.93
CA LYS A 25 4.39 12.58 13.82
C LYS A 25 5.80 12.33 13.27
N PHE A 26 6.02 12.49 11.96
CA PHE A 26 7.31 12.35 11.31
C PHE A 26 8.05 13.69 11.12
N GLY A 27 7.56 14.78 11.72
CA GLY A 27 8.18 16.11 11.62
C GLY A 27 9.62 16.16 12.12
N ASP A 28 10.00 15.23 13.00
CA ASP A 28 11.33 15.14 13.63
C ASP A 28 12.30 14.16 13.00
N ILE A 29 11.92 13.51 11.91
CA ILE A 29 12.78 12.51 11.25
C ILE A 29 13.17 12.98 9.85
N THR A 30 14.35 12.56 9.41
CA THR A 30 14.82 12.78 8.04
C THR A 30 14.09 11.89 7.05
N SER A 31 14.09 12.25 5.77
CA SER A 31 13.57 11.39 4.70
C SER A 31 14.27 10.03 4.64
N ASN A 32 15.56 9.96 4.96
CA ASN A 32 16.31 8.71 4.96
C ASN A 32 15.95 7.81 6.15
N GLU A 33 15.79 8.38 7.34
CA GLU A 33 15.29 7.66 8.52
C GLU A 33 13.86 7.20 8.28
N LEU A 34 12.96 8.07 7.79
CA LEU A 34 11.58 7.70 7.45
C LEU A 34 11.56 6.52 6.46
N ARG A 35 12.33 6.61 5.37
CA ARG A 35 12.45 5.53 4.39
C ARG A 35 12.96 4.23 5.02
N THR A 36 13.95 4.34 5.91
CA THR A 36 14.55 3.19 6.59
C THR A 36 13.62 2.58 7.64
N MET A 37 12.82 3.37 8.33
CA MET A 37 11.96 2.88 9.41
C MET A 37 10.58 2.44 8.93
N TYR A 38 10.07 2.97 7.81
CA TYR A 38 8.67 2.76 7.42
C TYR A 38 8.47 2.33 5.95
N SER A 39 9.51 2.36 5.11
CA SER A 39 9.38 2.09 3.66
C SER A 39 10.37 1.06 3.12
N ARG A 40 10.73 0.07 3.95
CA ARG A 40 11.75 -0.96 3.65
C ARG A 40 11.21 -2.30 3.15
N SER A 41 10.02 -2.32 2.55
CA SER A 41 9.46 -3.55 1.96
C SER A 41 10.26 -4.13 0.78
N ARG A 42 11.23 -3.39 0.22
CA ARG A 42 12.21 -3.86 -0.79
C ARG A 42 11.61 -4.56 -2.01
N ILE A 43 10.39 -4.20 -2.41
CA ILE A 43 9.64 -4.87 -3.50
C ILE A 43 10.49 -5.04 -4.78
N LYS A 44 11.13 -3.96 -5.26
CA LYS A 44 11.98 -4.02 -6.47
C LYS A 44 13.17 -4.98 -6.30
N HIS A 45 13.80 -4.99 -5.13
CA HIS A 45 14.93 -5.87 -4.84
C HIS A 45 14.49 -7.34 -4.80
N HIS A 46 13.41 -7.66 -4.10
CA HIS A 46 12.85 -9.01 -4.09
C HIS A 46 12.44 -9.49 -5.47
N ARG A 47 11.89 -8.59 -6.30
CA ARG A 47 11.53 -8.92 -7.69
C ARG A 47 12.74 -9.20 -8.57
N MET A 48 13.81 -8.43 -8.43
CA MET A 48 15.07 -8.70 -9.11
C MET A 48 15.65 -10.07 -8.73
N LEU A 49 15.50 -10.50 -7.46
CA LEU A 49 15.98 -11.81 -7.00
C LEU A 49 15.09 -12.98 -7.44
N GLN A 50 13.76 -12.82 -7.43
CA GLN A 50 12.82 -13.88 -7.81
C GLN A 50 12.63 -14.01 -9.33
N GLY A 51 13.09 -13.03 -10.11
CA GLY A 51 12.90 -12.97 -11.55
C GLY A 51 11.52 -12.46 -11.96
N GLY A 52 11.34 -12.20 -13.26
CA GLY A 52 10.03 -11.87 -13.82
C GLY A 52 9.08 -13.06 -13.68
N VAL A 53 7.88 -12.83 -13.15
CA VAL A 53 6.85 -13.87 -13.10
C VAL A 53 6.43 -14.18 -14.54
N GLY A 54 6.66 -15.41 -14.99
CA GLY A 54 6.00 -15.94 -16.18
C GLY A 54 4.50 -16.06 -15.89
N GLU A 55 3.70 -15.11 -16.35
CA GLU A 55 2.24 -15.16 -16.21
C GLU A 55 1.68 -16.26 -17.11
N ASN A 56 1.44 -17.44 -16.55
CA ASN A 56 0.77 -18.56 -17.24
C ASN A 56 -0.78 -18.41 -17.24
N GLY A 57 -1.32 -17.23 -16.92
CA GLY A 57 -2.75 -16.99 -16.80
C GLY A 57 -3.17 -15.67 -17.46
N THR A 58 -4.36 -15.64 -18.04
CA THR A 58 -4.94 -14.42 -18.61
C THR A 58 -5.48 -13.52 -17.49
N PHE A 59 -5.27 -12.21 -17.63
CA PHE A 59 -5.87 -11.23 -16.73
C PHE A 59 -7.40 -11.31 -16.78
N MET A 60 -8.02 -11.67 -15.65
CA MET A 60 -9.46 -11.99 -15.57
C MET A 60 -10.36 -10.85 -16.06
N TYR A 61 -9.96 -9.59 -15.88
CA TYR A 61 -10.75 -8.41 -16.25
C TYR A 61 -10.35 -7.81 -17.60
N LYS A 62 -9.62 -8.55 -18.44
CA LYS A 62 -9.15 -8.05 -19.75
C LYS A 62 -10.27 -7.58 -20.67
N ASN A 63 -11.44 -8.24 -20.59
CA ASN A 63 -12.58 -8.00 -21.48
C ASN A 63 -13.73 -7.22 -20.81
N VAL A 64 -13.49 -6.59 -19.66
CA VAL A 64 -14.50 -5.74 -19.00
C VAL A 64 -14.38 -4.32 -19.53
N HIS A 65 -15.40 -3.87 -20.28
CA HIS A 65 -15.40 -2.54 -20.91
C HIS A 65 -16.29 -1.52 -20.18
N SER A 66 -17.33 -1.97 -19.48
CA SER A 66 -18.21 -1.10 -18.70
C SER A 66 -17.70 -0.97 -17.27
N VAL A 67 -17.03 0.16 -16.98
CA VAL A 67 -16.50 0.47 -15.65
C VAL A 67 -16.95 1.87 -15.23
N PRO A 68 -17.23 2.09 -13.93
CA PRO A 68 -17.64 3.40 -13.46
C PRO A 68 -16.50 4.43 -13.57
N SER A 69 -16.85 5.70 -13.77
CA SER A 69 -15.89 6.82 -13.86
C SER A 69 -15.15 7.08 -12.54
N SER A 70 -15.75 6.70 -11.42
CA SER A 70 -15.13 6.74 -10.09
C SER A 70 -15.56 5.54 -9.26
N ILE A 71 -14.65 5.08 -8.39
CA ILE A 71 -14.91 3.97 -7.48
C ILE A 71 -14.29 4.28 -6.12
N TYR A 72 -15.09 4.15 -5.07
CA TYR A 72 -14.67 4.33 -3.68
C TYR A 72 -15.12 3.12 -2.86
N TRP A 73 -14.24 2.12 -2.72
CA TRP A 73 -14.55 0.88 -2.00
C TRP A 73 -14.88 1.08 -0.51
N ARG A 74 -14.43 2.19 0.10
CA ARG A 74 -14.78 2.57 1.48
C ARG A 74 -16.27 2.81 1.67
N GLU A 75 -16.90 3.50 0.72
CA GLU A 75 -18.34 3.77 0.75
C GLU A 75 -19.17 2.50 0.56
N LYS A 76 -18.56 1.46 -0.03
CA LYS A 76 -19.16 0.13 -0.20
C LYS A 76 -18.94 -0.80 0.99
N GLY A 77 -18.31 -0.32 2.08
CA GLY A 77 -17.99 -1.15 3.25
C GLY A 77 -16.94 -2.24 3.00
N ALA A 78 -16.18 -2.15 1.90
CA ALA A 78 -15.20 -3.17 1.50
C ALA A 78 -13.76 -2.86 1.96
N VAL A 79 -13.58 -1.81 2.77
CA VAL A 79 -12.28 -1.37 3.28
C VAL A 79 -12.39 -1.16 4.77
N THR A 80 -11.51 -1.80 5.54
CA THR A 80 -11.42 -1.66 6.99
C THR A 80 -10.71 -0.36 7.39
N ASP A 81 -10.72 -0.03 8.69
CA ASP A 81 -9.98 1.11 9.22
C ASP A 81 -8.48 1.01 8.95
N VAL A 82 -7.85 2.16 8.74
CA VAL A 82 -6.40 2.25 8.48
C VAL A 82 -5.61 1.71 9.67
N LYS A 83 -4.61 0.88 9.39
CA LYS A 83 -3.70 0.26 10.37
C LYS A 83 -2.34 0.94 10.38
N ASP A 84 -1.61 0.80 11.47
CA ASP A 84 -0.22 1.24 11.61
C ASP A 84 0.69 0.01 11.53
N GLN A 85 1.59 -0.01 10.55
CA GLN A 85 2.59 -1.08 10.39
C GLN A 85 3.72 -1.00 11.45
N GLY A 86 3.77 0.08 12.23
CA GLY A 86 4.86 0.33 13.17
C GLY A 86 6.18 0.63 12.47
N GLN A 87 7.25 0.69 13.28
CA GLN A 87 8.61 0.77 12.76
C GLN A 87 9.03 -0.61 12.27
N ASP A 88 9.56 -0.65 11.05
CA ASP A 88 10.22 -1.82 10.47
C ASP A 88 11.52 -2.10 11.24
N CYS A 89 11.46 -3.10 12.12
CA CYS A 89 12.52 -3.52 13.02
C CYS A 89 13.53 -4.49 12.38
N GLY A 90 13.73 -4.40 11.07
CA GLY A 90 14.61 -5.32 10.34
C GLY A 90 13.86 -6.44 9.61
N CYS A 91 12.56 -6.28 9.37
CA CYS A 91 11.86 -7.11 8.40
C CYS A 91 12.36 -6.72 7.00
N ASP A 92 12.84 -7.68 6.22
CA ASP A 92 13.39 -7.38 4.89
C ASP A 92 12.32 -7.16 3.81
N GLY A 93 11.04 -7.14 4.19
CA GLY A 93 9.91 -7.00 3.29
C GLY A 93 9.65 -8.27 2.47
N GLY A 94 8.96 -8.11 1.34
CA GLY A 94 8.58 -9.23 0.48
C GLY A 94 7.70 -8.83 -0.69
N LEU A 95 7.24 -9.83 -1.44
CA LEU A 95 6.29 -9.67 -2.54
C LEU A 95 4.89 -10.16 -2.12
N MET A 96 3.87 -9.62 -2.77
CA MET A 96 2.46 -9.85 -2.45
C MET A 96 1.96 -11.13 -3.12
N GLU A 97 2.44 -11.38 -4.34
CA GLU A 97 2.08 -12.53 -5.16
C GLU A 97 2.39 -13.88 -4.48
N PRO A 98 3.59 -14.09 -3.89
CA PRO A 98 3.86 -15.30 -3.10
C PRO A 98 2.96 -15.41 -1.86
N THR A 99 2.58 -14.28 -1.25
CA THR A 99 1.69 -14.26 -0.08
C THR A 99 0.29 -14.76 -0.45
N PHE A 100 -0.28 -14.31 -1.56
CA PHE A 100 -1.58 -14.82 -2.04
C PHE A 100 -1.53 -16.32 -2.37
N LYS A 101 -0.44 -16.79 -2.98
CA LYS A 101 -0.21 -18.23 -3.23
C LYS A 101 -0.15 -19.01 -1.92
N TYR A 102 0.58 -18.50 -0.92
CA TYR A 102 0.68 -19.12 0.40
C TYR A 102 -0.69 -19.26 1.07
N ILE A 103 -1.47 -18.18 1.13
CA ILE A 103 -2.83 -18.18 1.70
C ILE A 103 -3.70 -19.25 1.03
N THR A 104 -3.64 -19.33 -0.30
CA THR A 104 -4.41 -20.32 -1.07
C THR A 104 -3.97 -21.75 -0.74
N ASN A 105 -2.66 -22.00 -0.73
CA ASN A 105 -2.10 -23.33 -0.47
C ASN A 105 -2.30 -23.81 0.98
N LYS A 106 -2.37 -22.87 1.94
CA LYS A 106 -2.61 -23.18 3.36
C LYS A 106 -4.09 -23.25 3.74
N GLY A 107 -4.99 -23.05 2.79
CA GLY A 107 -6.44 -23.16 3.02
C GLY A 107 -7.08 -21.90 3.62
N GLY A 108 -6.41 -20.75 3.59
CA GLY A 108 -6.97 -19.46 3.99
C GLY A 108 -6.05 -18.62 4.85
N ILE A 109 -6.58 -17.47 5.29
CA ILE A 109 -5.98 -16.55 6.26
C ILE A 109 -6.99 -16.33 7.39
N THR A 110 -6.51 -16.23 8.62
CA THR A 110 -7.37 -16.01 9.79
C THR A 110 -7.70 -14.53 9.97
N THR A 111 -8.57 -14.22 10.93
CA THR A 111 -8.92 -12.84 11.26
C THR A 111 -7.88 -12.19 12.17
N GLU A 112 -7.77 -10.87 12.11
CA GLU A 112 -6.92 -10.07 13.01
C GLU A 112 -7.22 -10.37 14.50
N LYS A 113 -8.49 -10.65 14.84
CA LYS A 113 -8.87 -11.01 16.20
C LYS A 113 -8.22 -12.32 16.66
N ASN A 114 -8.07 -13.28 15.75
CA ASN A 114 -7.49 -14.59 16.04
C ASN A 114 -5.96 -14.60 15.95
N TYR A 115 -5.39 -13.68 15.17
CA TYR A 115 -3.95 -13.49 15.05
C TYR A 115 -3.63 -11.99 15.05
N PRO A 116 -3.59 -11.35 16.23
CA PRO A 116 -3.36 -9.92 16.34
C PRO A 116 -1.93 -9.54 15.92
N TYR A 117 -1.80 -8.44 15.21
CA TYR A 117 -0.50 -7.90 14.86
C TYR A 117 0.24 -7.39 16.11
N THR A 118 1.43 -7.93 16.34
CA THR A 118 2.33 -7.51 17.43
C THR A 118 3.46 -6.61 16.93
N GLY A 119 3.69 -6.57 15.61
CA GLY A 119 4.78 -5.87 14.93
C GLY A 119 6.17 -6.10 15.49
N VAL A 120 6.40 -7.29 16.03
CA VAL A 120 7.70 -7.78 16.43
C VAL A 120 7.87 -9.21 15.95
N GLU A 121 8.89 -9.46 15.13
CA GLU A 121 9.55 -10.78 15.11
C GLU A 121 10.80 -10.62 15.99
N GLY A 122 10.80 -11.22 17.19
CA GLY A 122 11.93 -11.12 18.13
C GLY A 122 11.90 -9.87 19.05
N LYS A 123 13.08 -9.44 19.51
CA LYS A 123 13.26 -8.42 20.56
C LYS A 123 13.47 -7.03 19.93
N CYS A 124 12.38 -6.37 19.53
CA CYS A 124 12.40 -4.97 19.11
C CYS A 124 11.38 -4.16 19.92
N ASP A 125 11.76 -2.98 20.39
CA ASP A 125 10.84 -2.02 21.01
C ASP A 125 10.09 -1.23 19.91
N ALA A 126 9.37 -1.93 19.04
CA ALA A 126 8.55 -1.31 18.00
C ALA A 126 7.44 -0.48 18.68
N LYS A 127 7.50 0.85 18.53
CA LYS A 127 6.41 1.70 19.01
C LYS A 127 5.23 1.59 18.06
N MET A 128 4.22 0.83 18.46
CA MET A 128 2.91 0.88 17.84
C MET A 128 2.30 2.27 18.01
N GLY A 129 2.02 2.94 16.89
CA GLY A 129 1.32 4.21 16.91
C GLY A 129 -0.19 3.99 16.96
N GLU A 130 -0.85 4.42 18.03
CA GLU A 130 -2.32 4.38 18.16
C GLU A 130 -3.07 5.35 17.22
N ARG A 131 -2.36 6.14 16.39
CA ARG A 131 -3.01 7.12 15.51
C ARG A 131 -2.34 7.26 14.15
N VAL A 132 -3.18 7.13 13.12
CA VAL A 132 -2.82 7.39 11.73
C VAL A 132 -2.90 8.89 11.47
N GLU A 133 -1.78 9.58 11.62
CA GLU A 133 -1.67 11.05 11.44
C GLU A 133 -1.14 11.47 10.05
N TRP A 134 -1.00 10.52 9.13
CA TRP A 134 -0.41 10.75 7.82
C TRP A 134 -1.46 10.89 6.72
N GLY A 135 -1.19 11.77 5.75
CA GLY A 135 -2.09 12.03 4.62
C GLY A 135 -3.47 12.52 5.06
N GLU A 136 -4.49 12.10 4.32
CA GLU A 136 -5.89 12.40 4.60
C GLU A 136 -6.53 11.21 5.32
N LYS A 137 -6.44 11.21 6.66
CA LYS A 137 -6.89 10.10 7.52
C LYS A 137 -6.23 8.76 7.11
N GLY A 138 -4.94 8.77 6.78
CA GLY A 138 -4.18 7.61 6.33
C GLY A 138 -4.11 7.39 4.82
N TYR A 139 -4.86 8.17 4.04
CA TYR A 139 -4.93 7.99 2.59
C TYR A 139 -4.14 9.07 1.84
N ILE A 140 -3.64 8.71 0.65
CA ILE A 140 -3.06 9.65 -0.32
C ILE A 140 -3.80 9.52 -1.65
N ARG A 141 -4.09 10.66 -2.29
CA ARG A 141 -4.59 10.69 -3.67
C ARG A 141 -3.43 10.89 -4.62
N MET A 142 -3.18 9.90 -5.47
CA MET A 142 -2.15 9.97 -6.51
C MET A 142 -2.77 10.30 -7.86
N GLN A 143 -2.07 11.13 -8.63
CA GLN A 143 -2.53 11.53 -9.95
C GLN A 143 -2.53 10.33 -10.90
N ARG A 144 -3.67 10.11 -11.56
CA ARG A 144 -3.85 9.09 -12.59
C ARG A 144 -3.71 9.71 -13.98
N ARG A 145 -3.57 8.85 -15.00
CA ARG A 145 -3.50 9.25 -16.43
C ARG A 145 -2.33 10.21 -16.70
N ILE A 146 -1.15 9.89 -16.18
CA ILE A 146 0.08 10.58 -16.53
C ILE A 146 0.74 9.92 -17.75
N LYS A 147 1.70 10.61 -18.39
CA LYS A 147 2.39 10.09 -19.59
C LYS A 147 3.25 8.86 -19.32
N ALA A 148 3.80 8.74 -18.12
CA ALA A 148 4.68 7.63 -17.74
C ALA A 148 3.85 6.33 -17.60
N LYS A 149 4.26 5.28 -18.31
CA LYS A 149 3.52 3.99 -18.39
C LYS A 149 3.50 3.27 -17.04
N GLU A 150 4.58 3.41 -16.28
CA GLU A 150 4.72 2.92 -14.92
C GLU A 150 3.81 3.65 -13.91
N GLY A 151 3.21 4.76 -14.30
CA GLY A 151 2.42 5.61 -13.42
C GLY A 151 3.26 6.39 -12.40
N LEU A 152 2.61 7.30 -11.66
CA LEU A 152 3.32 8.13 -10.68
C LEU A 152 3.88 7.23 -9.57
N CYS A 153 5.17 7.38 -9.25
CA CYS A 153 5.87 6.53 -8.28
C CYS A 153 5.83 5.03 -8.62
N SER A 154 5.77 4.66 -9.90
CA SER A 154 5.72 3.27 -10.36
C SER A 154 4.48 2.48 -9.87
N ILE A 155 3.37 3.17 -9.60
CA ILE A 155 2.15 2.56 -9.06
C ILE A 155 1.55 1.45 -9.95
N SER A 156 1.86 1.43 -11.25
CA SER A 156 1.31 0.46 -12.22
C SER A 156 2.31 -0.62 -12.64
N MET A 157 3.40 -0.80 -11.89
CA MET A 157 4.45 -1.76 -12.25
C MET A 157 4.20 -3.18 -11.71
N GLU A 158 3.68 -3.32 -10.50
CA GLU A 158 3.71 -4.59 -9.75
C GLU A 158 2.35 -4.90 -9.08
N ASP A 159 1.27 -4.73 -9.84
CA ASP A 159 -0.09 -4.89 -9.35
C ASP A 159 -0.50 -6.36 -9.25
N SER A 160 -1.09 -6.75 -8.13
CA SER A 160 -1.63 -8.10 -7.93
C SER A 160 -2.87 -8.07 -7.05
N CYS A 161 -3.79 -9.00 -7.28
CA CYS A 161 -5.00 -9.14 -6.46
C CYS A 161 -5.38 -10.62 -6.27
N PRO A 162 -5.90 -11.00 -5.08
CA PRO A 162 -6.41 -12.34 -4.87
C PRO A 162 -7.74 -12.51 -5.62
N VAL A 163 -7.93 -13.69 -6.24
CA VAL A 163 -9.17 -14.03 -6.92
C VAL A 163 -9.96 -15.02 -6.07
N LYS A 164 -11.18 -14.64 -5.71
CA LYS A 164 -12.16 -15.54 -5.10
C LYS A 164 -13.18 -15.91 -6.18
N LYS A 165 -13.31 -17.20 -6.52
CA LYS A 165 -14.34 -17.67 -7.46
C LYS A 165 -15.71 -17.34 -6.88
N SER A 166 -16.49 -16.57 -7.63
CA SER A 166 -17.89 -16.29 -7.32
C SER A 166 -18.75 -17.42 -7.85
N SER A 167 -19.68 -17.93 -7.05
CA SER A 167 -20.77 -18.81 -7.51
C SER A 167 -21.91 -18.03 -8.18
N PHE A 168 -21.80 -16.70 -8.27
CA PHE A 168 -22.73 -15.81 -8.94
C PHE A 168 -22.26 -15.57 -10.38
N ILE A 169 -23.01 -16.09 -11.36
CA ILE A 169 -22.93 -15.68 -12.77
C ILE A 169 -23.66 -14.33 -12.88
N PRO A 170 -22.99 -13.23 -13.27
CA PRO A 170 -23.68 -11.97 -13.55
C PRO A 170 -24.71 -12.19 -14.66
N LYS A 171 -25.95 -11.75 -14.43
CA LYS A 171 -27.07 -11.95 -15.37
C LYS A 171 -26.95 -11.19 -16.69
N ASP A 172 -25.86 -10.45 -16.90
CA ASP A 172 -25.64 -9.61 -18.08
C ASP A 172 -24.88 -10.35 -19.20
N GLU A 173 -24.76 -11.68 -19.12
CA GLU A 173 -24.28 -12.57 -20.18
C GLU A 173 -25.40 -13.47 -20.78
N LEU A 174 -26.67 -13.05 -20.70
CA LEU A 174 -27.81 -13.62 -21.45
C LEU A 174 -28.48 -12.57 -22.34
#